data_AF-A0A9D4IJ82-F1
#
_entry.id   AF-A0A9D4IJ82-F1
#
_cell.length_a   1.000
_cell.length_b   1.000
_cell.length_c   1.000
_cell.angle_alpha   90.00
_cell.angle_beta   90.00
_cell.angle_gamma   90.00
#
_symmetry.space_group_name_H-M   'P 1'
#
loop_
_entity.id
_entity.type
_entity.pdbx_description
1 polymer ?
#
loop_
_entity_poly.entity_id
_entity_poly.type
_entity_poly.pdbx_seq_one_letter_code
_entity_poly.pdbx_strand_id
1 'polypeptide(L)'
;MVSGQSANTDSLPSVLSPHLYWWLDYETLGRSSASSTAVFLTSHTDASKECGGAHLEPLSLIMYGMWSPQEYHLHINNLEMRAVFLAASHFQSHLQDSCVIVSTVFTSVVD
;
A
#
# COMPACT_ATOMS: atom_id res chain seq x y z
N MET A 1 -13.60 27.34 38.33
CA MET A 1 -14.24 27.79 37.08
C MET A 1 -13.16 28.30 36.16
N VAL A 2 -12.72 27.50 35.20
CA VAL A 2 -11.75 27.90 34.18
C VAL A 2 -12.53 28.09 32.89
N SER A 3 -12.49 29.31 32.37
CA SER A 3 -13.20 29.77 31.18
C SER A 3 -12.70 29.02 29.95
N GLY A 4 -13.65 28.52 29.14
CA GLY A 4 -13.36 27.78 27.91
C GLY A 4 -12.57 28.64 26.91
N GLN A 5 -11.43 28.12 26.49
CA GLN A 5 -10.75 28.60 25.29
C GLN A 5 -11.58 28.15 24.07
N SER A 6 -12.15 29.12 23.37
CA SER A 6 -12.73 28.95 22.05
C SER A 6 -11.66 28.35 21.14
N ALA A 7 -11.88 27.11 20.66
CA ALA A 7 -11.06 26.54 19.60
C ALA A 7 -11.17 27.48 18.38
N ASN A 8 -10.05 28.06 17.95
CA ASN A 8 -9.96 28.72 16.67
C ASN A 8 -10.35 27.71 15.60
N THR A 9 -11.51 27.90 14.97
CA THR A 9 -11.89 27.18 13.77
C THR A 9 -11.12 27.79 12.61
N ASP A 10 -9.85 27.43 12.48
CA ASP A 10 -9.10 27.69 11.27
C ASP A 10 -9.82 26.96 10.14
N SER A 11 -10.58 27.73 9.36
CA SER A 11 -11.34 27.22 8.24
C SER A 11 -10.38 26.59 7.24
N LEU A 12 -10.60 25.30 6.98
CA LEU A 12 -9.77 24.51 6.09
C LEU A 12 -9.75 25.16 4.70
N PRO A 13 -8.58 25.36 4.06
CA PRO A 13 -8.49 26.00 2.75
C PRO A 13 -9.42 25.31 1.74
N SER A 14 -10.23 26.09 1.03
CA SER A 14 -11.26 25.58 0.10
C SER A 14 -10.69 24.69 -1.01
N VAL A 15 -9.41 24.84 -1.34
CA VAL A 15 -8.68 24.00 -2.29
C VAL A 15 -8.47 22.56 -1.79
N LEU A 16 -8.44 22.34 -0.47
CA LEU A 16 -8.24 21.03 0.13
C LEU A 16 -9.55 20.28 0.37
N SER A 17 -10.68 20.99 0.44
CA SER A 17 -12.01 20.38 0.62
C SER A 17 -12.31 19.25 -0.39
N PRO A 18 -12.05 19.40 -1.71
CA PRO A 18 -12.26 18.32 -2.67
C PRO A 18 -11.44 17.06 -2.38
N HIS A 19 -10.19 17.24 -1.94
CA HIS A 19 -9.25 16.14 -1.67
C HIS A 19 -9.55 15.41 -0.37
N LEU A 20 -10.23 16.07 0.58
CA LEU A 20 -10.60 15.51 1.87
C LEU A 20 -11.99 14.88 1.89
N TYR A 21 -12.85 15.14 0.89
CA TYR A 21 -14.19 14.55 0.86
C TYR A 21 -14.16 13.02 0.91
N TRP A 22 -13.17 12.39 0.26
CA TRP A 22 -13.01 10.94 0.33
C TRP A 22 -12.80 10.43 1.76
N TRP A 23 -11.98 11.15 2.55
CA TRP A 23 -11.67 10.81 3.95
C TRP A 23 -12.81 11.11 4.93
N LEU A 24 -13.79 11.93 4.53
CA LEU A 24 -14.93 12.34 5.34
C LEU A 24 -16.22 11.59 4.95
N ASP A 25 -16.19 10.85 3.86
CA ASP A 25 -17.33 10.08 3.38
C ASP A 25 -17.46 8.76 4.15
N TYR A 26 -18.29 8.79 5.19
CA TYR A 26 -18.62 7.62 6.03
C TYR A 26 -19.20 6.44 5.24
N GLU A 27 -19.90 6.70 4.13
CA GLU A 27 -20.43 5.64 3.27
C GLU A 27 -19.30 4.96 2.48
N THR A 28 -18.33 5.73 2.01
CA THR A 28 -17.14 5.19 1.32
C THR A 28 -16.23 4.44 2.30
N LEU A 29 -16.03 4.96 3.51
CA LEU A 29 -15.27 4.29 4.57
C LEU A 29 -15.97 3.04 5.10
N GLY A 30 -17.30 3.06 5.21
CA GLY A 30 -18.11 1.94 5.71
C GLY A 30 -18.23 0.77 4.72
N ARG A 31 -17.99 1.01 3.43
CA ARG A 31 -18.01 -0.02 2.38
C ARG A 31 -16.81 -0.96 2.40
N SER A 32 -15.76 -0.68 3.19
CA SER A 32 -14.73 -1.67 3.47
C SER A 32 -15.24 -2.70 4.47
N SER A 33 -16.17 -3.54 4.02
CA SER A 33 -16.52 -4.77 4.72
C SER A 33 -15.35 -5.72 4.56
N ALA A 34 -14.44 -5.75 5.53
CA ALA A 34 -13.56 -6.90 5.70
C ALA A 34 -14.48 -8.12 5.88
N SER A 35 -14.61 -8.93 4.83
CA SER A 35 -15.45 -10.11 4.86
C SER A 35 -14.95 -11.00 5.99
N SER A 36 -15.85 -11.38 6.91
CA SER A 36 -15.54 -12.27 8.04
C SER A 36 -15.03 -13.66 7.60
N THR A 37 -15.07 -13.97 6.30
CA THR A 37 -14.58 -15.20 5.67
C THR A 37 -13.31 -14.96 4.83
N ALA A 38 -12.75 -13.75 4.84
CA ALA A 38 -11.59 -13.41 4.02
C ALA A 38 -10.40 -14.28 4.44
N VAL A 39 -9.86 -15.03 3.48
CA VAL A 39 -8.54 -15.63 3.63
C VAL A 39 -7.55 -14.48 3.72
N PHE A 40 -6.84 -14.39 4.85
CA PHE A 40 -5.78 -13.40 5.02
C PHE A 40 -4.49 -13.97 4.45
N LEU A 41 -3.99 -13.31 3.42
CA LEU A 41 -2.69 -13.60 2.82
C LEU A 41 -1.73 -12.46 3.15
N THR A 42 -0.45 -12.79 3.34
CA THR A 42 0.59 -11.79 3.49
C THR A 42 1.56 -11.90 2.33
N SER A 43 1.70 -10.83 1.56
CA SER A 43 2.73 -10.73 0.53
C SER A 43 3.89 -9.90 1.08
N HIS A 44 5.03 -10.55 1.28
CA HIS A 44 6.29 -9.90 1.60
C HIS A 44 7.01 -9.56 0.32
N THR A 45 7.26 -8.28 0.04
CA THR A 45 8.04 -7.84 -1.12
C THR A 45 9.38 -7.26 -0.69
N ASP A 46 10.36 -7.44 -1.55
CA ASP A 46 11.69 -6.88 -1.40
C ASP A 46 12.22 -6.48 -2.78
N ALA A 47 12.81 -5.30 -2.88
CA ALA A 47 13.43 -4.80 -4.09
C ALA A 47 14.83 -4.24 -3.80
N SER A 48 15.75 -4.53 -4.71
CA SER A 48 17.07 -3.93 -4.80
C SER A 48 17.21 -3.16 -6.10
N LYS A 49 18.38 -2.57 -6.34
CA LYS A 49 18.69 -1.95 -7.63
C LYS A 49 18.74 -2.95 -8.77
N GLU A 50 19.03 -4.22 -8.52
CA GLU A 50 19.28 -5.22 -9.56
C GLU A 50 18.07 -6.13 -9.80
N CYS A 51 17.32 -6.42 -8.75
CA CYS A 51 16.24 -7.40 -8.77
C CYS A 51 15.15 -7.06 -7.76
N GLY A 52 14.05 -7.80 -7.85
CA GLY A 52 13.01 -7.79 -6.84
C GLY A 52 12.22 -9.08 -6.82
N GLY A 53 11.39 -9.23 -5.79
CA GLY A 53 10.61 -10.43 -5.62
C GLY A 53 9.54 -10.29 -4.56
N ALA A 54 8.80 -11.37 -4.39
CA ALA A 54 7.77 -11.49 -3.38
C ALA A 54 7.58 -12.92 -2.91
N HIS A 55 7.21 -13.06 -1.64
CA HIS A 55 6.78 -14.30 -1.03
C HIS A 55 5.34 -14.14 -0.52
N LEU A 56 4.46 -15.08 -0.86
CA LEU A 56 3.05 -15.08 -0.46
C LEU A 56 2.80 -16.18 0.58
N GLU A 57 2.48 -15.75 1.80
CA GLU A 57 2.12 -16.61 2.90
C GLU A 57 0.60 -16.71 3.07
N PRO A 58 0.08 -17.86 3.55
CA PRO A 58 0.79 -19.08 3.94
C PRO A 58 0.98 -20.09 2.78
N LEU A 59 0.70 -19.68 1.54
CA LEU A 59 0.75 -20.56 0.37
C LEU A 59 2.18 -20.93 -0.07
N SER A 60 3.20 -20.28 0.51
CA SER A 60 4.62 -20.47 0.22
C SER A 60 4.95 -20.28 -1.27
N LEU A 61 4.22 -19.39 -1.95
CA LEU A 61 4.47 -19.06 -3.35
C LEU A 61 5.50 -17.94 -3.46
N ILE A 62 6.39 -18.04 -4.43
CA ILE A 62 7.51 -17.11 -4.61
C ILE A 62 7.52 -16.57 -6.03
N MET A 63 7.77 -15.28 -6.15
CA MET A 63 8.11 -14.58 -7.37
C MET A 63 9.50 -13.95 -7.22
N TYR A 64 10.30 -13.99 -8.28
CA TYR A 64 11.57 -13.29 -8.36
C TYR A 64 11.88 -12.90 -9.81
N GLY A 65 12.53 -11.76 -10.01
CA GLY A 65 12.98 -11.32 -11.32
C GLY A 65 14.05 -10.22 -11.28
N MET A 66 14.77 -10.09 -12.39
CA MET A 66 15.72 -9.01 -12.62
C MET A 66 15.02 -7.80 -13.22
N TRP A 67 15.47 -6.60 -12.85
CA TRP A 67 15.00 -5.38 -13.49
C TRP A 67 15.57 -5.23 -14.89
N SER A 68 14.76 -4.74 -15.83
CA SER A 68 15.26 -4.27 -17.12
C SER A 68 16.21 -3.08 -16.92
N PRO A 69 17.07 -2.77 -17.90
CA PRO A 69 17.94 -1.60 -17.83
C PRO A 69 17.18 -0.29 -17.59
N GLN A 70 15.96 -0.17 -18.10
CA GLN A 70 15.10 1.00 -17.86
C GLN A 70 14.61 1.06 -16.40
N GLU A 71 14.29 -0.09 -15.81
CA GLU A 71 13.81 -0.19 -14.43
C GLU A 71 14.92 0.04 -13.41
N TYR A 72 16.12 -0.49 -13.65
CA TYR A 72 17.29 -0.36 -12.77
C TYR A 72 17.56 1.10 -12.32
N HIS A 73 17.31 2.06 -13.23
CA HIS A 73 17.53 3.47 -12.97
C HIS A 73 16.45 4.13 -12.10
N LEU A 74 15.35 3.45 -11.80
CA LEU A 74 14.29 3.98 -10.95
C LEU A 74 14.77 4.10 -9.49
N HIS A 75 14.18 5.06 -8.77
CA HIS A 75 14.38 5.20 -7.32
C HIS A 75 13.90 3.95 -6.59
N ILE A 76 14.53 3.58 -5.47
CA ILE A 76 14.23 2.32 -4.76
C ILE A 76 12.74 2.21 -4.38
N ASN A 77 12.11 3.29 -3.91
CA ASN A 77 10.67 3.31 -3.65
C ASN A 77 9.80 2.97 -4.89
N ASN A 78 10.24 3.35 -6.11
CA ASN A 78 9.52 2.97 -7.32
C ASN A 78 9.70 1.47 -7.62
N LEU A 79 10.90 0.93 -7.38
CA LEU A 79 11.20 -0.49 -7.53
C LEU A 79 10.39 -1.34 -6.54
N GLU A 80 10.27 -0.89 -5.28
CA GLU A 80 9.42 -1.52 -4.26
C GLU A 80 7.94 -1.57 -4.71
N MET A 81 7.38 -0.43 -5.10
CA MET A 81 5.99 -0.39 -5.59
C MET A 81 5.79 -1.22 -6.86
N ARG A 82 6.83 -1.35 -7.69
CA ARG A 82 6.80 -2.20 -8.87
C ARG A 82 6.86 -3.68 -8.52
N ALA A 83 7.66 -4.08 -7.53
CA ALA A 83 7.67 -5.43 -6.99
C ALA A 83 6.28 -5.80 -6.43
N VAL A 84 5.62 -4.90 -5.71
CA VAL A 84 4.22 -5.07 -5.24
C VAL A 84 3.26 -5.28 -6.41
N PHE A 85 3.33 -4.44 -7.44
CA PHE A 85 2.48 -4.58 -8.62
C PHE A 85 2.68 -5.92 -9.33
N LEU A 86 3.94 -6.33 -9.51
CA LEU A 86 4.28 -7.61 -10.14
C LEU A 86 3.81 -8.79 -9.30
N ALA A 87 3.99 -8.74 -7.97
CA ALA A 87 3.52 -9.76 -7.05
C ALA A 87 1.99 -9.92 -7.12
N ALA A 88 1.26 -8.81 -7.06
CA ALA A 88 -0.20 -8.82 -7.18
C ALA A 88 -0.67 -9.39 -8.53
N SER A 89 0.04 -9.06 -9.61
CA SER A 89 -0.25 -9.58 -10.95
C SER A 89 0.03 -11.08 -11.05
N HIS A 90 1.16 -11.54 -10.50
CA HIS A 90 1.59 -12.93 -10.57
C HIS A 90 0.73 -13.84 -9.70
N PHE A 91 0.36 -13.39 -8.51
CA PHE A 91 -0.46 -14.16 -7.58
C PHE A 91 -1.97 -13.95 -7.78
N GLN A 92 -2.40 -13.19 -8.79
CA GLN A 92 -3.79 -12.75 -8.97
C GLN A 92 -4.84 -13.85 -8.74
N SER A 93 -4.62 -15.06 -9.25
CA SER A 93 -5.54 -16.20 -9.09
C SER A 93 -5.73 -16.66 -7.64
N HIS A 94 -4.75 -16.39 -6.77
CA HIS A 94 -4.76 -16.73 -5.35
C HIS A 94 -5.24 -15.57 -4.48
N LEU A 95 -5.18 -14.33 -4.98
CA LEU A 95 -5.61 -13.14 -4.23
C LEU A 95 -7.12 -12.89 -4.35
N GLN A 96 -7.79 -13.59 -5.26
CA GLN A 96 -9.23 -13.46 -5.46
C GLN A 96 -9.99 -13.78 -4.16
N ASP A 97 -10.96 -12.92 -3.82
CA ASP A 97 -11.81 -13.02 -2.62
C ASP A 97 -11.04 -13.11 -1.29
N SER A 98 -9.77 -12.68 -1.29
CA SER A 98 -8.87 -12.70 -0.15
C SER A 98 -8.54 -11.28 0.32
N CYS A 99 -8.26 -11.13 1.61
CA CYS A 99 -7.68 -9.90 2.14
C CYS A 99 -6.16 -10.07 2.12
N VAL A 100 -5.46 -9.18 1.42
CA VAL A 100 -4.01 -9.28 1.24
C VAL A 100 -3.33 -8.14 1.98
N ILE A 101 -2.48 -8.49 2.94
CA ILE A 101 -1.57 -7.55 3.59
C ILE A 101 -0.28 -7.55 2.77
N VAL A 102 0.12 -6.39 2.29
CA VAL A 102 1.42 -6.22 1.62
C VAL A 102 2.41 -5.63 2.63
N SER A 103 3.51 -6.34 2.86
CA SER A 103 4.61 -5.92 3.73
C SER A 103 5.84 -5.68 2.87
N THR A 104 6.30 -4.43 2.81
CA THR A 104 7.48 -4.03 2.02
C THR A 104 8.59 -3.57 2.96
N VAL A 105 9.84 -3.89 2.62
CA VAL A 105 11.00 -3.42 3.40
C VAL A 105 11.56 -2.17 2.73
N PHE A 106 11.11 -1.00 3.17
CA PHE A 106 11.76 0.25 2.76
C PHE A 106 12.89 0.59 3.75
N THR A 107 14.14 0.55 3.30
CA THR A 107 15.21 1.31 3.94
C THR A 107 15.45 2.55 3.09
N SER A 108 14.94 3.69 3.55
CA SER A 108 15.22 4.97 2.90
C SER A 108 16.66 5.37 3.18
N VAL A 109 17.60 4.93 2.35
CA VAL A 109 18.87 5.66 2.19
C VAL A 109 18.58 6.76 1.19
N VAL A 110 18.39 7.97 1.70
CA VAL A 110 18.40 9.20 0.89
C VAL A 110 19.85 9.36 0.43
N ASP A 111 20.08 9.26 -0.88
CA ASP A 111 21.36 9.61 -1.51
C ASP A 111 21.14 10.83 -2.40
#